data_AF-A0A2Z5R2U2-F1
#
_entry.id   AF-A0A2Z5R2U2-F1
#
_cell.length_a   1.000
_cell.length_b   1.000
_cell.length_c   1.000
_cell.angle_alpha   90.00
_cell.angle_beta   90.00
_cell.angle_gamma   90.00
#
_symmetry.space_group_name_H-M   'P 1'
#
loop_
_entity.id
_entity.type
_entity.pdbx_description
1 polymer ?
#
loop_
_entity_poly.entity_id
_entity_poly.type
_entity_poly.pdbx_seq_one_letter_code
_entity_poly.pdbx_strand_id
1 'polypeptide(L)'
;MRTSLYKGSVPVAATLAGTLILSACGGGATSSSSEATSSAATSTPAQSSASAAAPNTSASGGAGGSSDSDRTTIAWTKDEPDGNKYVVFQDGSWTITGPKGESTNVLADGSWSYTTASEKGQLIKEAARVDADGTFRVLKEGAVSNEPPKLPKAPEKPDNSAVTPVTPVQPTKSITDNS
;
A
#
# COMPACT_ATOMS: atom_id res chain seq x y z
N MET A 1 -0.74 -55.91 22.92
CA MET A 1 -1.32 -55.94 24.28
C MET A 1 -1.00 -54.62 24.97
N ARG A 2 -1.94 -54.14 25.80
CA ARG A 2 -2.02 -52.86 26.54
C ARG A 2 -0.70 -52.55 27.30
N THR A 3 -0.27 -51.31 27.54
CA THR A 3 -0.81 -50.28 28.48
C THR A 3 0.02 -48.98 28.32
N SER A 4 -0.55 -47.79 28.08
CA SER A 4 -1.04 -46.79 29.05
C SER A 4 -0.06 -46.43 30.20
N LEU A 5 0.37 -45.16 30.33
CA LEU A 5 -0.15 -44.22 31.34
C LEU A 5 0.69 -42.93 31.53
N TYR A 6 -0.08 -41.89 31.89
CA TYR A 6 0.22 -40.50 32.18
C TYR A 6 1.24 -40.22 33.31
N LYS A 7 1.89 -39.06 33.22
CA LYS A 7 2.36 -38.23 34.36
C LYS A 7 2.51 -36.80 33.82
N GLY A 8 1.88 -35.74 34.33
CA GLY A 8 1.52 -35.39 35.69
C GLY A 8 2.22 -34.06 36.02
N SER A 9 1.43 -32.99 36.09
CA SER A 9 1.73 -31.56 36.22
C SER A 9 2.73 -31.12 37.29
N VAL A 10 3.37 -29.94 37.12
CA VAL A 10 3.38 -28.79 38.09
C VAL A 10 3.76 -27.48 37.35
N PRO A 11 2.99 -26.39 37.45
CA PRO A 11 3.45 -25.04 37.12
C PRO A 11 4.13 -24.36 38.32
N VAL A 12 5.34 -23.81 38.13
CA VAL A 12 6.02 -22.99 39.14
C VAL A 12 5.61 -21.53 38.94
N ALA A 13 4.82 -21.02 39.87
CA ALA A 13 4.54 -19.60 40.03
C ALA A 13 5.71 -18.94 40.77
N ALA A 14 6.35 -17.94 40.15
CA ALA A 14 7.26 -17.02 40.83
C ALA A 14 6.54 -15.69 41.03
N THR A 15 6.10 -15.45 42.26
CA THR A 15 5.63 -14.17 42.76
C THR A 15 6.82 -13.23 42.95
N LEU A 16 6.90 -12.12 42.21
CA LEU A 16 7.66 -10.95 42.63
C LEU A 16 6.69 -9.82 42.91
N ALA A 17 6.43 -9.61 44.21
CA ALA A 17 5.74 -8.44 44.72
C ALA A 17 6.73 -7.28 44.83
N GLY A 18 6.40 -6.14 44.23
CA GLY A 18 7.14 -4.89 44.32
C GLY A 18 6.26 -3.73 43.89
N THR A 19 5.36 -3.31 44.79
CA THR A 19 4.48 -2.14 44.65
C THR A 19 5.17 -0.87 45.14
N LEU A 20 5.03 0.24 44.40
CA LEU A 20 4.57 1.58 44.84
C LEU A 20 4.72 2.56 43.63
N ILE A 21 3.67 2.99 42.92
CA ILE A 21 2.53 3.92 43.20
C ILE A 21 2.77 5.38 42.76
N LEU A 22 1.96 5.75 41.76
CA LEU A 22 1.24 7.00 41.42
C LEU A 22 1.96 8.34 41.20
N SER A 23 1.68 8.93 40.02
CA SER A 23 0.85 10.16 39.84
C SER A 23 0.87 10.54 38.34
N ALA A 24 -0.16 11.10 37.68
CA ALA A 24 -1.50 11.56 38.02
C ALA A 24 -2.27 11.87 36.70
N CYS A 25 -3.58 12.14 36.84
CA CYS A 25 -4.57 12.61 35.84
C CYS A 25 -5.15 11.48 34.95
N GLY A 26 -6.25 10.80 35.25
CA GLY A 26 -7.42 11.12 36.11
C GLY A 26 -8.34 12.10 35.38
N GLY A 27 -9.54 11.75 34.91
CA GLY A 27 -10.35 10.53 35.00
C GLY A 27 -11.39 10.54 33.86
N GLY A 28 -12.41 9.69 33.81
CA GLY A 28 -12.93 8.60 34.65
C GLY A 28 -14.10 8.00 33.83
N ALA A 29 -14.22 6.67 33.74
CA ALA A 29 -15.12 5.83 34.57
C ALA A 29 -16.61 6.09 34.27
N THR A 30 -17.56 5.16 34.19
CA THR A 30 -17.72 3.71 34.42
C THR A 30 -19.21 3.46 34.07
N SER A 31 -19.74 2.31 33.60
CA SER A 31 -20.03 1.12 34.40
C SER A 31 -20.78 0.10 33.54
N SER A 32 -20.54 -1.17 33.81
CA SER A 32 -21.31 -2.34 33.38
C SER A 32 -22.74 -2.36 33.96
N SER A 33 -23.68 -3.01 33.26
CA SER A 33 -24.57 -4.10 33.76
C SER A 33 -25.58 -4.52 32.69
N SER A 34 -25.94 -5.79 32.75
CA SER A 34 -26.66 -6.62 31.77
C SER A 34 -28.13 -6.27 31.49
N GLU A 35 -28.51 -6.60 30.24
CA GLU A 35 -29.78 -7.12 29.71
C GLU A 35 -31.13 -6.71 30.34
N ALA A 36 -31.99 -6.05 29.54
CA ALA A 36 -33.44 -6.24 29.58
C ALA A 36 -34.16 -5.72 28.31
N THR A 37 -34.91 -6.64 27.70
CA THR A 37 -36.20 -6.46 26.98
C THR A 37 -36.28 -5.85 25.57
N SER A 38 -37.00 -6.60 24.75
CA SER A 38 -37.45 -6.38 23.38
C SER A 38 -38.27 -5.11 23.16
N SER A 39 -38.08 -4.46 22.01
CA SER A 39 -39.09 -4.34 20.91
C SER A 39 -38.98 -3.02 20.13
N ALA A 40 -39.09 -3.20 18.81
CA ALA A 40 -39.75 -2.33 17.84
C ALA A 40 -39.07 -1.01 17.36
N ALA A 41 -38.90 -1.01 16.03
CA ALA A 41 -39.10 0.11 15.09
C ALA A 41 -38.06 1.25 15.15
N THR A 42 -37.56 1.85 14.06
CA THR A 42 -38.01 1.91 12.68
C THR A 42 -36.83 2.42 11.83
N SER A 43 -36.62 1.81 10.68
CA SER A 43 -36.24 2.40 9.38
C SER A 43 -35.42 3.70 9.32
N THR A 44 -34.21 3.60 8.77
CA THR A 44 -33.68 4.22 7.51
C THR A 44 -32.23 4.70 7.64
N PRO A 45 -31.37 4.44 6.62
CA PRO A 45 -29.96 4.81 6.65
C PRO A 45 -29.73 6.17 5.98
N ALA A 46 -28.88 7.02 6.57
CA ALA A 46 -28.30 8.17 5.89
C ALA A 46 -26.85 8.37 6.35
N GLN A 47 -25.95 7.86 5.50
CA GLN A 47 -24.71 8.48 5.03
C GLN A 47 -24.13 9.62 5.89
N SER A 48 -22.92 9.40 6.40
CA SER A 48 -21.71 10.24 6.17
C SER A 48 -20.75 10.05 7.33
N SER A 49 -19.69 9.27 7.11
CA SER A 49 -18.51 9.33 7.98
C SER A 49 -17.29 9.37 7.09
N ALA A 50 -16.76 10.59 6.95
CA ALA A 50 -15.41 10.84 6.50
C ALA A 50 -14.44 10.02 7.38
N SER A 51 -13.80 9.03 6.78
CA SER A 51 -12.60 8.45 7.36
C SER A 51 -11.42 9.24 6.81
N ALA A 52 -11.00 10.23 7.59
CA ALA A 52 -9.67 10.82 7.46
C ALA A 52 -8.64 9.71 7.67
N ALA A 53 -8.23 9.06 6.58
CA ALA A 53 -7.07 8.18 6.60
C ALA A 53 -5.83 9.08 6.71
N ALA A 54 -5.15 8.98 7.84
CA ALA A 54 -3.86 9.60 8.09
C ALA A 54 -2.91 9.37 6.89
N PRO A 55 -2.07 10.35 6.52
CA PRO A 55 -1.11 10.17 5.43
C PRO A 55 -0.11 9.10 5.88
N ASN A 56 -0.27 7.88 5.36
CA ASN A 56 0.78 6.88 5.40
C ASN A 56 1.89 7.41 4.49
N THR A 57 2.86 8.09 5.09
CA THR A 57 4.09 8.51 4.44
C THR A 57 4.91 7.26 4.11
N SER A 58 4.56 6.58 3.02
CA SER A 58 5.42 5.59 2.40
C SER A 58 6.50 6.33 1.63
N ALA A 59 7.52 6.78 2.36
CA ALA A 59 8.77 7.23 1.77
C ALA A 59 9.52 5.98 1.24
N SER A 60 9.21 5.56 0.02
CA SER A 60 10.09 4.66 -0.74
C SER A 60 11.06 5.50 -1.56
N GLY A 61 12.23 5.78 -0.99
CA GLY A 61 13.35 6.38 -1.70
C GLY A 61 13.85 5.46 -2.81
N GLY A 62 13.63 5.88 -4.06
CA GLY A 62 14.20 5.27 -5.25
C GLY A 62 14.50 6.36 -6.27
N ALA A 63 15.75 6.84 -6.28
CA ALA A 63 16.17 8.02 -7.03
C ALA A 63 15.87 7.92 -8.54
N GLY A 64 15.09 8.88 -9.02
CA GLY A 64 15.29 9.56 -10.31
C GLY A 64 14.01 9.89 -11.08
N GLY A 65 14.00 11.09 -11.67
CA GLY A 65 13.11 11.52 -12.73
C GLY A 65 11.65 11.71 -12.35
N SER A 66 11.32 12.95 -11.93
CA SER A 66 9.98 13.53 -11.72
C SER A 66 9.34 13.17 -10.36
N SER A 67 9.25 14.18 -9.49
CA SER A 67 9.07 14.01 -8.05
C SER A 67 7.65 13.63 -7.66
N ASP A 68 7.50 12.56 -6.88
CA ASP A 68 6.28 12.18 -6.13
C ASP A 68 5.73 13.31 -5.22
N SER A 69 6.51 14.38 -5.01
CA SER A 69 6.25 15.46 -4.06
C SER A 69 4.97 16.28 -4.32
N ASP A 70 4.44 16.27 -5.55
CA ASP A 70 3.22 17.01 -5.89
C ASP A 70 1.94 16.21 -5.58
N ARG A 71 2.07 14.93 -5.21
CA ARG A 71 0.95 14.01 -4.99
C ARG A 71 0.46 14.07 -3.55
N THR A 72 -0.30 15.11 -3.23
CA THR A 72 -0.71 15.38 -1.84
C THR A 72 -2.05 14.78 -1.44
N THR A 73 -2.91 14.40 -2.40
CA THR A 73 -4.29 14.00 -2.10
C THR A 73 -4.69 12.73 -2.84
N ILE A 74 -4.97 11.68 -2.07
CA ILE A 74 -5.47 10.40 -2.57
C ILE A 74 -6.94 10.57 -2.97
N ALA A 75 -7.27 10.14 -4.18
CA ALA A 75 -8.64 10.06 -4.69
C ALA A 75 -9.32 8.77 -4.24
N TRP A 76 -8.64 7.65 -4.43
CA TRP A 76 -9.14 6.34 -4.03
C TRP A 76 -8.02 5.29 -3.98
N THR A 77 -8.29 4.20 -3.27
CA THR A 77 -7.41 3.04 -3.18
C THR A 77 -8.19 1.76 -3.48
N LYS A 78 -7.49 0.73 -3.97
CA LYS A 78 -8.05 -0.60 -4.17
C LYS A 78 -7.02 -1.65 -3.79
N ASP A 79 -7.42 -2.66 -3.05
CA ASP A 79 -6.62 -3.84 -2.75
C ASP A 79 -7.19 -5.01 -3.54
N GLU A 80 -6.34 -5.69 -4.32
CA GLU A 80 -6.74 -6.87 -5.08
C GLU A 80 -6.33 -8.17 -4.38
N PRO A 81 -7.08 -9.27 -4.59
CA PRO A 81 -6.82 -10.55 -3.93
C PRO A 81 -5.48 -11.20 -4.30
N ASP A 82 -4.85 -10.75 -5.39
CA ASP A 82 -3.49 -11.13 -5.78
C ASP A 82 -2.40 -10.46 -4.92
N GLY A 83 -2.80 -9.53 -4.04
CA GLY A 83 -1.91 -8.76 -3.17
C GLY A 83 -1.44 -7.44 -3.76
N ASN A 84 -1.91 -7.06 -4.95
CA ASN A 84 -1.62 -5.76 -5.54
C ASN A 84 -2.41 -4.66 -4.83
N LYS A 85 -1.74 -3.53 -4.58
CA LYS A 85 -2.34 -2.33 -3.99
C LYS A 85 -2.28 -1.18 -4.97
N TYR A 86 -3.43 -0.60 -5.22
CA TYR A 86 -3.63 0.51 -6.14
C TYR A 86 -3.91 1.78 -5.33
N VAL A 87 -3.20 2.85 -5.66
CA VAL A 87 -3.45 4.19 -5.10
C VAL A 87 -3.58 5.15 -6.28
N VAL A 88 -4.68 5.88 -6.35
CA VAL A 88 -4.92 6.91 -7.36
C VAL A 88 -5.12 8.24 -6.65
N PHE A 89 -4.51 9.29 -7.20
CA PHE A 89 -4.51 10.63 -6.65
C PHE A 89 -5.47 11.54 -7.41
N GLN A 90 -5.76 12.71 -6.83
CA GLN A 90 -6.73 13.65 -7.39
C GLN A 90 -6.36 14.20 -8.78
N ASP A 91 -5.08 14.23 -9.10
CA ASP A 91 -4.55 14.59 -10.43
C ASP A 91 -4.62 13.42 -11.44
N GLY A 92 -5.15 12.27 -11.03
CA GLY A 92 -5.23 11.04 -11.82
C GLY A 92 -3.93 10.25 -11.89
N SER A 93 -2.83 10.75 -11.32
CA SER A 93 -1.61 9.96 -11.14
C SER A 93 -1.88 8.75 -10.26
N TRP A 94 -1.08 7.70 -10.38
CA TRP A 94 -1.35 6.45 -9.65
C TRP A 94 -0.12 5.59 -9.41
N THR A 95 -0.21 4.74 -8.40
CA THR A 95 0.84 3.79 -8.02
C THR A 95 0.24 2.41 -7.82
N ILE A 96 0.91 1.39 -8.33
CA ILE A 96 0.63 -0.02 -8.06
C ILE A 96 1.81 -0.59 -7.28
N THR A 97 1.54 -1.19 -6.13
CA THR A 97 2.54 -1.92 -5.35
C THR A 97 2.17 -3.40 -5.31
N GLY A 98 3.07 -4.25 -5.80
CA GLY A 98 2.92 -5.70 -5.76
C GLY A 98 3.23 -6.28 -4.38
N PRO A 99 2.78 -7.50 -4.09
CA PRO A 99 2.94 -8.13 -2.78
C PRO A 99 4.39 -8.41 -2.40
N LYS A 100 5.32 -8.45 -3.38
CA LYS A 100 6.75 -8.67 -3.13
C LYS A 100 7.56 -7.38 -3.18
N GLY A 101 6.92 -6.23 -3.36
CA GLY A 101 7.58 -4.93 -3.47
C GLY A 101 7.92 -4.53 -4.90
N GLU A 102 7.33 -5.17 -5.91
CA GLU A 102 7.23 -4.57 -7.23
C GLU A 102 6.50 -3.22 -7.14
N SER A 103 6.90 -2.24 -7.94
CA SER A 103 6.23 -0.95 -7.95
C SER A 103 6.12 -0.40 -9.35
N THR A 104 4.95 0.13 -9.68
CA THR A 104 4.72 0.96 -10.86
C THR A 104 4.23 2.31 -10.40
N ASN A 105 4.84 3.39 -10.88
CA ASN A 105 4.45 4.75 -10.55
C ASN A 105 4.17 5.53 -11.84
N VAL A 106 3.00 6.14 -11.96
CA VAL A 106 2.57 6.92 -13.13
C VAL A 106 2.15 8.30 -12.67
N LEU A 107 2.73 9.33 -13.28
CA LEU A 107 2.50 10.73 -12.95
C LEU A 107 1.38 11.33 -13.79
N ALA A 108 0.98 12.55 -13.45
CA ALA A 108 -0.12 13.26 -14.12
C ALA A 108 0.16 13.56 -15.60
N ASP A 109 1.43 13.72 -15.99
CA ASP A 109 1.86 13.87 -17.39
C ASP A 109 1.94 12.53 -18.14
N GLY A 110 1.59 11.42 -17.48
CA GLY A 110 1.64 10.08 -18.02
C GLY A 110 3.04 9.47 -18.08
N SER A 111 4.09 10.20 -17.68
CA SER A 111 5.41 9.62 -17.45
C SER A 111 5.32 8.56 -16.34
N TRP A 112 6.19 7.55 -16.41
CA TRP A 112 6.08 6.44 -15.49
C TRP A 112 7.40 5.72 -15.23
N SER A 113 7.43 5.00 -14.12
CA SER A 113 8.54 4.11 -13.76
C SER A 113 8.04 2.79 -13.22
N TYR A 114 8.88 1.76 -13.37
CA TYR A 114 8.64 0.41 -12.88
C TYR A 114 9.90 -0.14 -12.23
N THR A 115 9.73 -0.90 -11.15
CA THR A 115 10.80 -1.70 -10.54
C THR A 115 10.27 -3.07 -10.14
N THR A 116 11.04 -4.13 -10.43
CA THR A 116 10.80 -5.45 -9.85
C THR A 116 11.09 -5.46 -8.35
N ALA A 117 10.50 -6.41 -7.65
CA ALA A 117 10.80 -6.67 -6.24
C ALA A 117 12.31 -6.84 -5.99
N SER A 118 12.80 -6.21 -4.92
CA SER A 118 14.11 -6.52 -4.33
C SER A 118 13.90 -7.58 -3.25
N GLU A 119 14.20 -8.84 -3.55
CA GLU A 119 14.22 -9.89 -2.53
C GLU A 119 15.45 -9.69 -1.62
N LYS A 120 15.39 -10.09 -0.34
CA LYS A 120 16.45 -9.82 0.65
C LYS A 120 17.85 -10.15 0.11
N GLY A 121 18.66 -9.11 -0.15
CA GLY A 121 20.03 -9.21 -0.62
C GLY A 121 20.20 -9.37 -2.13
N GLN A 122 19.11 -9.42 -2.91
CA GLN A 122 19.13 -9.47 -4.36
C GLN A 122 18.84 -8.08 -4.95
N LEU A 123 19.67 -7.68 -5.91
CA LEU A 123 19.48 -6.44 -6.67
C LEU A 123 18.18 -6.50 -7.49
N ILE A 124 17.59 -5.32 -7.71
CA ILE A 124 16.46 -5.11 -8.61
C ILE A 124 16.82 -5.73 -9.98
N LYS A 125 16.04 -6.71 -10.45
CA LYS A 125 16.32 -7.41 -11.72
C LYS A 125 15.92 -6.57 -12.92
N GLU A 126 14.86 -5.79 -12.80
CA GLU A 126 14.42 -4.90 -13.87
C GLU A 126 13.92 -3.58 -13.29
N ALA A 127 14.35 -2.48 -13.91
CA ALA A 127 13.84 -1.15 -13.66
C ALA A 127 13.63 -0.43 -14.99
N ALA A 128 12.52 0.27 -15.13
CA ALA A 128 12.21 1.06 -16.31
C ALA A 128 11.78 2.47 -15.90
N ARG A 129 12.14 3.45 -16.73
CA ARG A 129 11.52 4.78 -16.71
C ARG A 129 11.16 5.21 -18.12
N VAL A 130 10.03 5.87 -18.25
CA VAL A 130 9.53 6.46 -19.48
C VAL A 130 9.16 7.90 -19.16
N ASP A 131 9.82 8.84 -19.81
CA ASP A 131 9.55 10.26 -19.71
C ASP A 131 8.26 10.62 -20.48
N ALA A 132 7.70 11.80 -20.23
CA ALA A 132 6.43 12.24 -20.85
C ALA A 132 6.49 12.31 -22.39
N ASP A 133 7.69 12.42 -22.97
CA ASP A 133 7.90 12.41 -24.43
C ASP A 133 8.07 10.99 -25.02
N GLY A 134 7.93 9.95 -24.19
CA GLY A 134 8.09 8.55 -24.58
C GLY A 134 9.53 8.07 -24.64
N THR A 135 10.51 8.91 -24.27
CA THR A 135 11.90 8.48 -24.08
C THR A 135 11.95 7.47 -22.95
N PHE A 136 12.54 6.31 -23.19
CA PHE A 136 12.65 5.28 -22.18
C PHE A 136 14.10 4.90 -21.86
N ARG A 137 14.29 4.45 -20.63
CA ARG A 137 15.51 3.82 -20.12
C ARG A 137 15.13 2.57 -19.36
N VAL A 138 15.76 1.46 -19.70
CA VAL A 138 15.52 0.16 -19.05
C VAL A 138 16.85 -0.39 -18.55
N LEU A 139 16.85 -0.87 -17.32
CA LEU A 139 17.91 -1.66 -16.71
C LEU A 139 17.38 -3.07 -16.53
N LYS A 140 18.04 -4.07 -17.13
CA LYS A 140 17.78 -5.50 -16.91
C LYS A 140 19.06 -6.15 -16.42
N GLU A 141 18.99 -6.80 -15.27
CA GLU A 141 20.12 -7.49 -14.61
C GLU A 141 21.36 -6.60 -14.47
N GLY A 142 21.15 -5.29 -14.23
CA GLY A 142 22.22 -4.30 -14.09
C GLY A 142 22.78 -3.75 -15.41
N ALA A 143 22.32 -4.21 -16.56
CA ALA A 143 22.71 -3.71 -17.88
C ALA A 143 21.63 -2.82 -18.51
N VAL A 144 22.04 -1.82 -19.28
CA VAL A 144 21.10 -0.99 -20.06
C VAL A 144 20.52 -1.82 -21.20
N SER A 145 19.19 -1.77 -21.36
CA SER A 145 18.43 -2.44 -22.42
C SER A 145 17.85 -1.41 -23.37
N ASN A 146 17.95 -1.67 -24.68
CA ASN A 146 17.30 -0.89 -25.74
C ASN A 146 15.90 -1.42 -26.10
N GLU A 147 15.48 -2.53 -25.50
CA GLU A 147 14.12 -3.04 -25.66
C GLU A 147 13.12 -2.14 -24.92
N PRO A 148 12.02 -1.69 -25.58
CA PRO A 148 10.98 -0.93 -24.93
C PRO A 148 10.37 -1.69 -23.74
N PRO A 149 10.15 -1.04 -22.59
CA PRO A 149 9.49 -1.69 -21.46
C PRO A 149 8.00 -1.91 -21.77
N LYS A 150 7.38 -2.87 -21.07
CA LYS A 150 5.95 -3.11 -21.23
C LYS A 150 5.13 -1.94 -20.68
N LEU A 151 4.16 -1.47 -21.47
CA LEU A 151 3.23 -0.45 -21.03
C LEU A 151 2.41 -0.95 -19.83
N PRO A 152 2.42 -0.23 -18.68
CA PRO A 152 1.62 -0.63 -17.55
C PRO A 152 0.14 -0.37 -17.81
N LYS A 153 -0.72 -1.21 -17.24
CA LYS A 153 -2.18 -1.07 -17.35
C LYS A 153 -2.69 -0.10 -16.29
N ALA A 154 -3.46 0.90 -16.70
CA ALA A 154 -4.11 1.81 -15.78
C ALA A 154 -5.10 1.06 -14.85
N PRO A 155 -5.20 1.46 -13.57
CA PRO A 155 -6.18 0.92 -12.65
C PRO A 155 -7.61 1.11 -13.18
N GLU A 156 -8.50 0.15 -12.93
CA GLU A 156 -9.92 0.29 -13.24
C GLU A 156 -10.62 1.05 -12.12
N LYS A 157 -11.49 1.99 -12.49
CA LYS A 157 -12.25 2.79 -11.52
C LYS A 157 -13.15 1.89 -10.66
N PRO A 158 -13.24 2.14 -9.35
CA PRO A 158 -14.16 1.40 -8.47
C PRO A 158 -15.63 1.69 -8.78
N ASP A 159 -15.93 2.90 -9.26
CA ASP A 159 -17.26 3.34 -9.68
C ASP A 159 -17.16 4.49 -10.71
N ASN A 160 -18.31 4.91 -11.25
CA ASN A 160 -18.36 5.95 -12.29
C ASN A 160 -18.03 7.37 -11.80
N SER A 161 -18.13 7.63 -10.50
CA SER A 161 -17.87 8.93 -9.88
C SER A 161 -16.41 9.09 -9.46
N ALA A 162 -15.66 7.98 -9.38
CA ALA A 162 -14.25 7.98 -9.03
C ALA A 162 -13.38 8.71 -10.07
N VAL A 163 -12.31 9.35 -9.59
CA VAL A 163 -11.28 9.99 -10.44
C VAL A 163 -10.75 8.98 -11.45
N THR A 164 -10.64 9.40 -12.71
CA THR A 164 -10.14 8.52 -13.78
C THR A 164 -8.62 8.51 -13.77
N PRO A 165 -7.96 7.34 -13.67
CA PRO A 165 -6.51 7.27 -13.71
C PRO A 165 -5.96 7.73 -15.07
N VAL A 166 -4.83 8.43 -15.03
CA VAL A 166 -4.10 8.84 -16.22
C VAL A 166 -3.60 7.61 -16.98
N THR A 167 -3.69 7.67 -18.30
CA THR A 167 -3.14 6.63 -19.18
C THR A 167 -1.62 6.83 -19.29
N PRO A 168 -0.80 5.79 -19.05
CA PRO A 168 0.65 5.89 -19.18
C PRO A 168 1.07 6.19 -20.62
N VAL A 169 2.13 6.98 -20.78
CA VAL A 169 2.75 7.27 -22.07
C VAL A 169 3.38 6.00 -22.65
N GLN A 170 3.22 5.80 -23.96
CA GLN A 170 3.87 4.70 -24.66
C GLN A 170 5.37 4.96 -24.83
N PRO A 171 6.25 3.99 -24.53
CA PRO A 171 7.67 4.11 -24.83
C PRO A 171 7.88 4.08 -26.35
N THR A 172 8.50 5.12 -26.90
CA THR A 172 8.66 5.29 -28.35
C THR A 172 10.11 5.24 -28.81
N LYS A 173 11.05 5.71 -27.98
CA LYS A 173 12.47 5.81 -28.32
C LYS A 173 13.36 5.53 -27.12
N SER A 174 14.45 4.80 -27.31
CA SER A 174 15.41 4.55 -26.24
C SER A 174 16.25 5.80 -26.01
N ILE A 175 16.66 6.07 -24.77
CA ILE A 175 17.53 7.22 -24.48
C ILE A 175 18.90 7.13 -25.19
N THR A 176 19.35 5.91 -25.49
CA THR A 176 20.62 5.65 -26.20
C THR A 176 20.53 6.00 -27.69
N ASP A 177 19.33 6.18 -28.25
CA ASP A 177 19.09 6.40 -29.69
C ASP A 177 19.39 7.85 -30.15
N ASN A 178 19.69 8.78 -29.24
CA ASN A 178 20.04 10.17 -29.58
C ASN A 178 21.51 10.34 -30.02
N SER A 179 22.02 9.47 -30.90
CA SER A 179 23.38 9.57 -31.48
C SER A 179 23.35 10.00 -32.94
#